data_AF-A0A3B3VFW0-F1
#
_entry.id   AF-A0A3B3VFW0-F1
#
_cell.length_a   1.000
_cell.length_b   1.000
_cell.length_c   1.000
_cell.angle_alpha   90.00
_cell.angle_beta   90.00
_cell.angle_gamma   90.00
#
_symmetry.space_group_name_H-M   'P 1'
#
loop_
_entity.id
_entity.type
_entity.pdbx_description
1 polymer ?
#
loop_
_entity_poly.entity_id
_entity_poly.type
_entity_poly.pdbx_seq_one_letter_code
_entity_poly.pdbx_strand_id
1 'polypeptide(L)'
;MTALRLVQRMKRDWMHTGRRPSGLCGAALLVAARLHDFCRTTKEIVNVVKVCENTLRKRLTEFEDTPTSQLTIEEFMRVDLDEECDPPCFTAGLRKKKDQQVSGLYEIQEFQDEIDAELESCRPKLRGVYAAYTKEGG
;
A
#
# COMPACT_ATOMS: atom_id res chain seq x y z
N MET A 1 27.64 -10.55 -1.97
CA MET A 1 26.52 -11.42 -2.38
C MET A 1 25.13 -10.83 -2.05
N THR A 2 24.96 -9.51 -2.06
CA THR A 2 23.71 -8.85 -1.61
C THR A 2 22.52 -9.14 -2.53
N ALA A 3 22.70 -9.09 -3.85
CA ALA A 3 21.63 -9.35 -4.82
C ALA A 3 21.03 -10.76 -4.68
N LEU A 4 21.88 -11.77 -4.43
CA LEU A 4 21.42 -13.15 -4.26
C LEU A 4 20.59 -13.30 -2.98
N ARG A 5 21.03 -12.67 -1.89
CA ARG A 5 20.28 -12.62 -0.63
C ARG A 5 18.93 -11.92 -0.80
N LEU A 6 18.89 -10.81 -1.54
CA LEU A 6 17.63 -10.11 -1.89
C LEU A 6 16.67 -11.03 -2.65
N VAL A 7 17.14 -11.75 -3.67
CA VAL A 7 16.29 -12.70 -4.41
C VAL A 7 15.77 -13.81 -3.52
N GLN A 8 16.60 -14.36 -2.63
CA GLN A 8 16.18 -15.38 -1.67
C GLN A 8 15.09 -14.84 -0.72
N ARG A 9 15.23 -13.59 -0.25
CA ARG A 9 14.23 -12.96 0.59
C ARG A 9 12.92 -12.70 -0.17
N MET A 10 12.98 -12.13 -1.37
CA MET A 10 11.81 -11.94 -2.23
C MET A 10 11.10 -13.27 -2.57
N LYS A 11 11.85 -14.38 -2.57
CA LYS A 11 11.27 -15.72 -2.74
C LYS A 11 10.43 -16.14 -1.53
N ARG A 12 10.95 -15.91 -0.31
CA ARG A 12 10.25 -16.15 0.97
C ARG A 12 9.03 -15.25 1.12
N ASP A 13 9.12 -14.00 0.67
CA ASP A 13 7.99 -13.05 0.65
C ASP A 13 7.00 -13.30 -0.50
N TRP A 14 6.99 -14.50 -1.09
CA TRP A 14 6.07 -14.93 -2.16
C TRP A 14 6.02 -14.02 -3.40
N MET A 15 6.99 -13.12 -3.60
CA MET A 15 6.98 -12.15 -4.69
C MET A 15 7.23 -12.76 -6.07
N HIS A 16 7.74 -14.00 -6.11
CA HIS A 16 8.10 -14.74 -7.32
C HIS A 16 6.99 -15.65 -7.86
N THR A 17 6.02 -16.03 -7.02
CA THR A 17 5.02 -17.04 -7.34
C THR A 17 4.13 -16.60 -8.50
N GLY A 18 4.03 -17.43 -9.55
CA GLY A 18 3.25 -17.13 -10.76
C GLY A 18 3.79 -15.98 -11.62
N ARG A 19 5.06 -15.58 -11.43
CA ARG A 19 5.63 -14.35 -11.98
C ARG A 19 6.97 -14.59 -12.67
N ARG A 20 7.34 -13.70 -13.61
CA ARG A 20 8.59 -13.85 -14.39
C ARG A 20 9.83 -13.57 -13.53
N PRO A 21 10.76 -14.53 -13.37
CA PRO A 21 11.89 -14.40 -12.44
C PRO A 21 12.91 -13.33 -12.85
N SER A 22 13.08 -13.09 -14.15
CA SER A 22 14.04 -12.07 -14.64
C SER A 22 13.73 -10.66 -14.15
N GLY A 23 12.45 -10.30 -14.00
CA GLY A 23 12.07 -9.00 -13.45
C GLY A 23 12.44 -8.84 -11.97
N LEU A 24 12.33 -9.94 -11.20
CA LEU A 24 12.69 -9.96 -9.78
C LEU A 24 14.21 -9.89 -9.60
N CYS A 25 14.97 -10.64 -10.41
CA CYS A 25 16.43 -10.56 -10.43
C CYS A 25 16.91 -9.16 -10.82
N GLY A 26 16.26 -8.52 -11.79
CA GLY A 26 16.55 -7.14 -12.19
C GLY A 26 16.33 -6.14 -11.05
N ALA A 27 15.24 -6.28 -10.31
CA ALA A 27 14.96 -5.45 -9.15
C ALA A 27 16.02 -5.64 -8.06
N ALA A 28 16.36 -6.90 -7.73
CA ALA A 28 17.39 -7.22 -6.75
C ALA A 28 18.78 -6.68 -7.15
N LEU A 29 19.14 -6.75 -8.44
CA LEU A 29 20.39 -6.16 -8.95
C LEU A 29 20.41 -4.65 -8.79
N LEU A 30 19.31 -3.96 -9.11
CA LEU A 30 19.23 -2.51 -9.00
C LEU A 30 19.26 -2.04 -7.55
N VAL A 31 18.54 -2.73 -6.64
CA VAL A 31 18.58 -2.44 -5.21
C VAL A 31 20.00 -2.66 -4.69
N ALA A 32 20.61 -3.82 -4.95
CA ALA A 32 21.98 -4.09 -4.51
C ALA A 32 22.98 -3.06 -5.04
N ALA A 33 22.86 -2.64 -6.31
CA ALA A 33 23.72 -1.60 -6.87
C ALA A 33 23.64 -0.30 -6.07
N ARG A 34 22.43 0.14 -5.69
CA ARG A 34 22.24 1.34 -4.87
C ARG A 34 22.77 1.19 -3.45
N LEU A 35 22.64 0.02 -2.84
CA LEU A 35 23.16 -0.25 -1.49
C LEU A 35 24.70 -0.21 -1.44
N HIS A 36 25.39 -0.38 -2.57
CA HIS A 36 26.85 -0.35 -2.67
C HIS A 36 27.35 0.91 -3.39
N ASP A 37 26.55 1.98 -3.44
CA ASP A 37 26.86 3.24 -4.13
C ASP A 37 27.29 3.08 -5.60
N PHE A 38 26.82 2.00 -6.24
CA PHE A 38 27.08 1.71 -7.64
C PHE A 38 25.92 2.24 -8.50
N CYS A 39 26.13 3.43 -9.08
CA CYS A 39 25.13 4.10 -9.89
C CYS A 39 24.88 3.36 -11.21
N ARG A 40 23.70 2.74 -11.34
CA ARG A 40 23.17 2.18 -12.59
C ARG A 40 21.78 2.69 -12.88
N THR A 41 21.50 2.89 -14.16
CA THR A 41 20.20 3.33 -14.64
C THR A 41 19.23 2.16 -14.76
N THR A 42 17.94 2.44 -14.62
CA THR A 42 16.86 1.45 -14.87
C THR A 42 16.94 0.89 -16.29
N LYS A 43 17.33 1.72 -17.27
CA LYS A 43 17.48 1.33 -18.69
C LYS A 43 18.60 0.31 -18.90
N GLU A 44 19.76 0.49 -18.27
CA GLU A 44 20.87 -0.48 -18.34
C GLU A 44 20.43 -1.85 -17.81
N ILE A 45 19.77 -1.88 -16.64
CA ILE A 45 19.27 -3.12 -16.03
C ILE A 45 18.25 -3.79 -16.96
N VAL A 46 17.25 -3.04 -17.43
CA VAL A 46 16.21 -3.52 -18.35
C VAL A 46 16.80 -4.18 -19.59
N ASN A 47 17.85 -3.58 -20.17
CA ASN A 47 18.50 -4.13 -21.35
C ASN A 47 19.18 -5.49 -21.06
N VAL A 48 19.63 -5.75 -19.83
CA VAL A 48 20.23 -7.03 -19.43
C VAL A 48 19.16 -8.09 -19.14
N VAL A 49 18.19 -7.79 -18.27
CA VAL A 49 17.17 -8.78 -17.83
C VAL A 49 16.01 -8.96 -18.81
N LYS A 50 15.95 -8.16 -19.88
CA LYS A 50 14.96 -8.26 -20.96
C LYS A 50 13.52 -8.25 -20.44
N VAL A 51 13.17 -7.22 -19.67
CA VAL A 51 11.83 -6.95 -19.13
C VAL A 51 11.44 -5.50 -19.36
N CYS A 52 10.15 -5.18 -19.40
CA CYS A 52 9.72 -3.78 -19.53
C CYS A 52 10.11 -2.96 -18.28
N GLU A 53 10.42 -1.68 -18.47
CA GLU A 53 10.74 -0.78 -17.36
C GLU A 53 9.59 -0.67 -16.35
N ASN A 54 8.34 -0.65 -16.83
CA ASN A 54 7.18 -0.65 -15.95
C ASN A 54 7.08 -1.92 -15.10
N THR A 55 7.49 -3.08 -15.64
CA THR A 55 7.55 -4.33 -14.87
C THR A 55 8.59 -4.22 -13.77
N LEU A 56 9.78 -3.69 -14.06
CA LEU A 56 10.83 -3.48 -13.07
C LEU A 56 10.36 -2.54 -11.94
N ARG A 57 9.72 -1.41 -12.31
CA ARG A 57 9.17 -0.45 -11.35
C ARG A 57 8.13 -1.08 -10.42
N LYS A 58 7.18 -1.85 -10.98
CA LYS A 58 6.19 -2.59 -10.18
C LYS A 58 6.83 -3.51 -9.15
N ARG A 59 7.93 -4.20 -9.50
CA ARG A 59 8.66 -5.08 -8.56
C ARG A 59 9.34 -4.31 -7.43
N LEU A 60 9.86 -3.12 -7.72
CA LEU A 60 10.48 -2.27 -6.71
C LEU A 60 9.44 -1.74 -5.72
N THR A 61 8.28 -1.28 -6.22
CA THR A 61 7.19 -0.81 -5.36
C THR A 61 6.61 -1.94 -4.49
N GLU A 62 6.49 -3.15 -5.01
CA GLU A 62 6.06 -4.29 -4.18
C GLU A 62 7.13 -4.70 -3.16
N PHE A 63 8.42 -4.52 -3.47
CA PHE A 63 9.48 -4.77 -2.50
C PHE A 63 9.47 -3.72 -1.38
N GLU A 64 9.21 -2.46 -1.72
CA GLU A 64 9.02 -1.36 -0.78
C GLU A 64 7.92 -1.67 0.25
N ASP A 65 6.85 -2.33 -0.16
CA ASP A 65 5.75 -2.77 0.73
C ASP A 65 6.13 -3.92 1.70
N THR A 66 7.31 -4.55 1.56
CA THR A 66 7.78 -5.64 2.47
C THR A 66 8.55 -5.10 3.67
N PRO A 67 8.56 -5.77 4.84
CA PRO A 67 9.32 -5.32 6.01
C PRO A 67 10.83 -5.28 5.76
N THR A 68 11.33 -6.10 4.81
CA THR A 68 12.73 -6.09 4.39
C THR A 68 13.19 -4.73 3.87
N SER A 69 12.31 -3.95 3.26
CA SER A 69 12.66 -2.66 2.66
C SER A 69 13.07 -1.61 3.69
N GLN A 70 12.65 -1.79 4.94
CA GLN A 70 12.88 -0.86 6.04
C GLN A 70 14.21 -1.11 6.77
N LEU A 71 14.88 -2.23 6.47
CA LEU A 71 16.15 -2.58 7.09
C LEU A 71 17.30 -1.76 6.50
N THR A 72 18.24 -1.39 7.36
CA THR A 72 19.54 -0.90 6.90
C THR A 72 20.32 -2.01 6.20
N ILE A 73 21.33 -1.63 5.40
CA ILE A 73 22.20 -2.59 4.71
C ILE A 73 22.88 -3.54 5.69
N GLU A 74 23.33 -3.01 6.83
CA GLU A 74 24.03 -3.79 7.85
C GLU A 74 23.10 -4.82 8.51
N GLU A 75 21.88 -4.41 8.87
CA GLU A 75 20.87 -5.30 9.44
C GLU A 75 20.45 -6.37 8.44
N PHE A 76 20.18 -5.98 7.20
CA PHE A 76 19.80 -6.92 6.14
C PHE A 76 20.86 -8.01 5.92
N MET A 77 22.14 -7.67 6.08
CA MET A 77 23.25 -8.62 5.90
C MET A 77 23.51 -9.50 7.14
N ARG A 78 22.93 -9.18 8.30
CA ARG A 78 23.13 -9.93 9.55
C ARG A 78 21.91 -10.75 9.97
N VAL A 79 20.72 -10.22 9.74
CA VAL A 79 19.45 -10.76 10.22
C VAL A 79 18.64 -11.29 9.06
N ASP A 80 18.04 -12.46 9.24
CA ASP A 80 16.96 -12.96 8.40
C ASP A 80 15.65 -12.78 9.17
N LEU A 81 14.67 -12.09 8.59
CA LEU A 81 13.35 -11.97 9.19
C LEU A 81 12.60 -13.29 9.05
N ASP A 82 11.93 -13.73 10.11
CA ASP A 82 11.12 -14.96 10.09
C ASP A 82 9.74 -14.75 9.44
N GLU A 83 9.20 -13.53 9.54
CA GLU A 83 7.91 -13.19 8.95
C GLU A 83 7.96 -13.24 7.42
N GLU A 84 6.96 -13.90 6.83
CA GLU A 84 6.73 -13.94 5.39
C GLU A 84 5.60 -12.99 4.99
N CYS A 85 5.64 -12.48 3.76
CA CYS A 85 4.55 -11.69 3.19
C CYS A 85 3.68 -12.51 2.23
N ASP A 86 2.42 -12.13 2.14
CA ASP A 86 1.49 -12.65 1.15
C ASP A 86 1.86 -12.21 -0.28
N PRO A 87 1.51 -13.01 -1.31
CA PRO A 87 1.77 -12.66 -2.69
C PRO A 87 1.00 -11.38 -3.11
N PRO A 88 1.56 -10.53 -4.01
CA PRO A 88 0.93 -9.27 -4.40
C PRO A 88 -0.49 -9.37 -4.99
N CYS A 89 -0.86 -10.52 -5.57
CA CYS A 89 -2.22 -10.72 -6.06
C CYS A 89 -3.24 -10.83 -4.92
N PHE A 90 -2.85 -11.40 -3.78
CA PHE A 90 -3.69 -11.53 -2.60
C PHE A 90 -3.86 -10.17 -1.91
N THR A 91 -2.75 -9.48 -1.66
CA THR A 91 -2.78 -8.15 -1.02
C THR A 91 -3.52 -7.12 -1.88
N ALA A 92 -3.34 -7.13 -3.20
CA ALA A 92 -4.12 -6.28 -4.12
C ALA A 92 -5.63 -6.60 -4.09
N GLY A 93 -5.99 -7.88 -3.96
CA GLY A 93 -7.38 -8.30 -3.80
C GLY A 93 -8.00 -7.78 -2.50
N LEU A 94 -7.26 -7.81 -1.40
CA LEU A 94 -7.70 -7.25 -0.11
C LEU A 94 -7.84 -5.73 -0.17
N ARG A 95 -6.88 -5.02 -0.76
CA ARG A 95 -6.94 -3.55 -0.94
C ARG A 95 -8.20 -3.16 -1.72
N LYS A 96 -8.46 -3.83 -2.86
CA LYS A 96 -9.67 -3.58 -3.66
C LYS A 96 -10.98 -3.78 -2.88
N LYS A 97 -11.07 -4.82 -2.05
CA LYS A 97 -12.25 -5.06 -1.21
C LYS A 97 -12.43 -3.97 -0.16
N LYS A 98 -11.32 -3.55 0.47
CA LYS A 98 -11.33 -2.46 1.47
C LYS A 98 -11.75 -1.14 0.83
N ASP A 99 -11.22 -0.81 -0.35
CA ASP A 99 -11.58 0.42 -1.07
C ASP A 99 -13.07 0.44 -1.43
N GLN A 100 -13.64 -0.70 -1.83
CA GLN A 100 -15.08 -0.84 -2.06
C GLN A 100 -15.92 -0.62 -0.79
N GLN A 101 -15.50 -1.19 0.34
CA GLN A 101 -16.19 -0.98 1.63
C GLN A 101 -16.12 0.47 2.09
N VAL A 102 -14.96 1.09 1.96
CA VAL A 102 -14.74 2.49 2.32
C VAL A 102 -15.61 3.40 1.46
N SER A 103 -15.69 3.15 0.14
CA SER A 103 -16.59 3.89 -0.75
C SER A 103 -18.05 3.79 -0.32
N GLY A 104 -18.51 2.60 0.09
CA GLY A 104 -19.87 2.41 0.61
C GLY A 104 -20.10 3.14 1.94
N LEU A 105 -19.08 3.24 2.81
CA LEU A 105 -19.18 4.03 4.04
C LEU A 105 -19.35 5.52 3.76
N TYR A 106 -18.62 6.07 2.79
CA TYR A 106 -18.78 7.47 2.38
C TYR A 106 -20.17 7.74 1.82
N GLU A 107 -20.70 6.84 1.00
CA GLU A 107 -22.06 6.95 0.46
C GLU A 107 -23.12 6.94 1.59
N ILE A 108 -22.97 6.06 2.58
CA ILE A 108 -23.85 6.05 3.77
C ILE A 108 -23.73 7.36 4.56
N GLN A 109 -22.51 7.89 4.73
CA GLN A 109 -22.27 9.14 5.45
C GLN A 109 -22.94 10.33 4.74
N GLU A 110 -22.84 10.41 3.41
CA GLU A 110 -23.51 11.46 2.64
C GLU A 110 -25.03 11.44 2.84
N PHE A 111 -25.65 10.25 2.82
CA PHE A 111 -27.07 10.14 3.09
C PHE A 111 -27.44 10.50 4.53
N GLN A 112 -26.60 10.14 5.51
CA GLN A 112 -26.81 10.52 6.90
C GLN A 112 -26.79 12.05 7.07
N ASP A 113 -25.80 12.71 6.46
CA ASP A 113 -25.67 14.17 6.51
C ASP A 113 -26.89 14.86 5.87
N GLU A 114 -27.43 14.30 4.78
CA GLU A 114 -28.64 14.82 4.11
C GLU A 114 -29.90 14.64 4.97
N ILE A 115 -30.07 13.47 5.60
CA ILE A 115 -31.20 13.21 6.52
C ILE A 115 -31.14 14.15 7.73
N ASP A 116 -29.96 14.34 8.32
CA ASP A 116 -29.78 15.20 9.49
C ASP A 116 -30.06 16.68 9.15
N ALA A 117 -29.65 17.14 7.97
CA ALA A 117 -29.98 18.48 7.48
C ALA A 117 -31.49 18.68 7.30
N GLU A 118 -32.20 17.69 6.77
CA GLU A 118 -33.65 17.78 6.55
C GLU A 118 -34.44 17.66 7.87
N LEU A 119 -34.00 16.84 8.81
CA LEU A 119 -34.58 16.80 10.15
C LEU A 119 -34.41 18.13 10.88
N GLU A 120 -33.26 18.78 10.75
CA GLU A 120 -33.02 20.12 11.31
C GLU A 120 -33.91 21.18 10.65
N SER A 121 -34.14 21.08 9.33
CA SER A 121 -35.04 22.00 8.60
C SER A 121 -36.51 21.83 9.04
N CYS A 122 -36.92 20.58 9.30
CA CYS A 122 -38.27 20.21 9.70
C CYS A 122 -38.52 20.30 11.21
N ARG A 123 -37.52 20.63 12.03
CA ARG A 123 -37.69 20.79 13.49
C ARG A 123 -38.75 21.86 13.79
N PRO A 124 -39.84 21.52 14.50
CA PRO A 124 -40.89 22.48 14.82
C PRO A 124 -40.32 23.57 15.73
N LYS A 125 -40.32 24.82 15.25
CA LYS A 125 -39.98 25.98 16.08
C LYS A 125 -41.09 26.17 17.12
N LEU A 126 -40.78 25.88 18.38
CA LEU A 126 -41.71 26.13 19.49
C LEU A 126 -42.14 27.61 19.46
N ARG A 127 -43.45 27.87 19.45
CA ARG A 127 -44.05 29.21 19.41
C ARG A 127 -44.88 29.50 20.66
N GLY A 128 -45.10 30.77 20.95
CA GLY A 128 -45.92 31.22 22.09
C GLY A 128 -45.26 30.94 23.44
N VAL A 129 -46.06 30.60 24.46
CA VAL A 129 -45.59 30.34 25.84
C VAL A 129 -44.48 29.29 25.91
N TYR A 130 -44.49 28.34 24.96
CA TYR A 130 -43.49 27.26 24.88
C TYR A 130 -42.16 27.67 24.23
N ALA A 131 -42.09 28.83 23.58
CA ALA A 131 -40.85 29.32 22.96
C ALA A 131 -39.76 29.65 24.01
N ALA A 132 -40.16 30.02 25.23
CA ALA A 132 -39.27 30.34 26.33
C ALA A 132 -38.41 29.15 26.80
N TYR A 133 -38.80 27.91 26.47
CA TYR A 133 -38.09 26.69 26.85
C TYR A 133 -37.03 26.23 25.83
N THR A 134 -36.85 26.95 24.71
CA THR A 134 -35.85 26.60 23.67
C THR A 134 -34.44 27.11 23.95
N LYS A 135 -34.30 28.05 24.88
CA LYS A 135 -33.00 28.45 25.42
C LYS A 135 -32.87 27.81 26.80
N GLU A 136 -32.27 26.64 26.88
CA GLU A 136 -31.33 26.21 27.95
C GLU A 136 -30.87 24.80 27.60
N GLY A 137 -29.57 24.61 27.42
CA GLY A 137 -28.94 23.32 27.14
C GLY A 137 -27.74 23.49 26.21
N GLY A 138 -26.60 23.84 26.81
CA GLY A 138 -25.29 23.65 26.17
C GLY A 138 -24.90 22.19 26.09
#